data_AF-C1N0X7-F1
#
_entry.id   AF-C1N0X7-F1
#
_cell.length_a   1.000
_cell.length_b   1.000
_cell.length_c   1.000
_cell.angle_alpha   90.00
_cell.angle_beta   90.00
_cell.angle_gamma   90.00
#
_symmetry.space_group_name_H-M   'P 1'
#
loop_
_entity.id
_entity.type
_entity.pdbx_description
1 polymer ?
#
loop_
_entity_poly.entity_id
_entity_poly.type
_entity_poly.pdbx_seq_one_letter_code
_entity_poly.pdbx_strand_id
1 'polypeptide(L)'
;EGERLGRVDGRELGFAKGFEIGQEIGFYGGCHAVWSRCVREDPECFSDRAKKGVETFGASLAAFPLRDPQDVAILETLNAIRGKFKAIVAALGMHREYNALEPAAPEMSF
;
A
#
# COMPACT_ATOMS: atom_id res chain seq x y z
N GLU A 1 3.82 -28.98 25.61
CA GLU A 1 3.54 -27.58 26.04
C GLU A 1 3.95 -26.55 24.98
N GLY A 2 5.15 -26.67 24.39
CA GLY A 2 5.63 -25.76 23.33
C GLY A 2 4.76 -25.70 22.06
N GLU A 3 4.19 -26.82 21.60
CA GLU A 3 3.30 -26.84 20.41
C GLU A 3 2.02 -26.01 20.62
N ARG A 4 1.41 -26.10 21.81
CA ARG A 4 0.21 -25.36 22.15
C ARG A 4 0.49 -23.85 22.21
N LEU A 5 1.62 -23.47 22.81
CA LEU A 5 2.04 -22.08 22.90
C LEU A 5 2.33 -21.50 21.51
N GLY A 6 3.11 -22.20 20.68
CA GLY A 6 3.42 -21.75 19.32
C GLY A 6 2.18 -21.59 18.43
N ARG A 7 1.13 -22.38 18.65
CA ARG A 7 -0.16 -22.22 17.94
C ARG A 7 -0.91 -20.95 18.34
N VAL A 8 -0.85 -20.56 19.61
CA VAL A 8 -1.47 -19.32 20.10
C VAL A 8 -0.69 -18.12 19.58
N ASP A 9 0.63 -18.13 19.74
CA ASP A 9 1.51 -17.05 19.28
C ASP A 9 1.39 -16.84 17.77
N GLY A 10 1.40 -17.93 16.97
CA GLY A 10 1.25 -17.83 15.52
C GLY A 10 -0.10 -17.26 15.09
N ARG A 11 -1.18 -17.54 15.84
CA ARG A 11 -2.50 -16.96 15.58
C ARG A 11 -2.51 -15.46 15.86
N GLU A 12 -1.98 -15.04 17.01
CA GLU A 12 -1.97 -13.63 17.39
C GLU A 12 -1.11 -12.80 16.42
N LEU A 13 0.07 -13.30 16.08
CA LEU A 13 0.96 -12.68 15.09
C LEU A 13 0.30 -12.59 13.71
N GLY A 14 -0.33 -13.68 13.25
CA GLY A 14 -1.05 -13.69 11.98
C GLY A 14 -2.20 -12.68 11.94
N PHE A 15 -2.94 -12.54 13.04
CA PHE A 15 -4.02 -11.57 13.16
C PHE A 15 -3.51 -10.13 13.11
N ALA A 16 -2.51 -9.80 13.93
CA ALA A 16 -1.91 -8.47 13.95
C ALA A 16 -1.34 -8.11 12.58
N LYS A 17 -0.59 -9.04 11.95
CA LYS A 17 0.04 -8.77 10.66
C LYS A 17 -0.98 -8.63 9.53
N GLY A 18 -2.02 -9.46 9.55
CA GLY A 18 -3.12 -9.37 8.59
C GLY A 18 -3.83 -8.02 8.66
N PHE A 19 -4.04 -7.48 9.87
CA PHE A 19 -4.65 -6.16 10.05
C PHE A 19 -3.76 -5.03 9.49
N GLU A 20 -2.46 -5.03 9.77
CA GLU A 20 -1.51 -4.06 9.21
C GLU A 20 -1.53 -4.04 7.68
N ILE A 21 -1.44 -5.22 7.05
CA ILE A 21 -1.45 -5.36 5.59
C ILE A 21 -2.80 -4.89 5.02
N GLY A 22 -3.91 -5.30 5.64
CA GLY A 22 -5.25 -4.90 5.22
C GLY A 22 -5.46 -3.38 5.31
N GLN A 23 -5.00 -2.76 6.38
CA GLN A 23 -5.06 -1.30 6.56
C GLN A 23 -4.27 -0.58 5.46
N GLU A 24 -3.06 -1.03 5.16
CA GLU A 24 -2.21 -0.43 4.14
C GLU A 24 -2.82 -0.55 2.73
N ILE A 25 -3.32 -1.74 2.36
CA ILE A 25 -4.02 -1.94 1.09
C ILE A 25 -5.29 -1.08 1.02
N GLY A 26 -6.05 -0.97 2.11
CA GLY A 26 -7.23 -0.11 2.20
C GLY A 26 -6.90 1.36 2.00
N PHE A 27 -5.82 1.85 2.61
CA PHE A 27 -5.32 3.21 2.44
C PHE A 27 -4.98 3.49 0.96
N TYR A 28 -4.22 2.61 0.31
CA TYR A 28 -3.90 2.74 -1.10
C TYR A 28 -5.14 2.71 -2.02
N GLY A 29 -6.11 1.85 -1.71
CA GLY A 29 -7.40 1.82 -2.39
C GLY A 29 -8.14 3.15 -2.30
N GLY A 30 -8.14 3.78 -1.12
CA GLY A 30 -8.70 5.11 -0.92
C GLY A 30 -8.03 6.18 -1.78
N CYS A 31 -6.70 6.24 -1.77
CA CYS A 31 -5.94 7.18 -2.62
C CYS A 31 -6.25 6.97 -4.11
N HIS A 32 -6.21 5.72 -4.58
CA HIS A 32 -6.52 5.38 -5.97
C HIS A 32 -7.93 5.82 -6.37
N ALA A 33 -8.93 5.65 -5.50
CA ALA A 33 -10.30 6.06 -5.75
C ALA A 33 -10.43 7.59 -5.93
N VAL A 34 -9.74 8.37 -5.10
CA VAL A 34 -9.69 9.84 -5.22
C VAL A 34 -9.01 10.26 -6.53
N TRP A 35 -7.82 9.74 -6.83
CA TRP A 35 -7.10 10.08 -8.05
C TRP A 35 -7.88 9.70 -9.32
N SER A 36 -8.48 8.52 -9.33
CA SER A 36 -9.33 8.07 -10.45
C SER A 36 -10.55 8.98 -10.65
N ARG A 37 -11.11 9.51 -9.57
CA ARG A 37 -12.20 10.47 -9.63
C ARG A 37 -11.74 11.81 -10.20
N CYS A 38 -10.60 12.34 -9.75
CA CYS A 38 -10.01 13.56 -10.30
C CYS A 38 -9.80 13.45 -11.82
N VAL A 39 -9.21 12.34 -12.29
CA VAL A 39 -8.99 12.11 -13.74
C VAL A 39 -10.30 12.07 -14.54
N ARG A 40 -11.36 11.53 -13.96
CA ARG A 40 -12.67 11.45 -14.62
C ARG A 40 -13.40 12.80 -14.66
N GLU A 41 -13.26 13.60 -13.60
CA GLU A 41 -13.89 14.92 -13.51
C GLU A 41 -13.11 15.98 -14.31
N ASP A 42 -11.79 15.86 -14.36
CA ASP A 42 -10.90 16.72 -15.15
C ASP A 42 -9.80 15.87 -15.83
N PRO A 43 -9.97 15.50 -17.12
CA PRO A 43 -9.00 14.70 -17.86
C PRO A 43 -7.61 15.32 -18.02
N GLU A 44 -7.48 16.63 -17.82
CA GLU A 44 -6.23 17.39 -17.95
C GLU A 44 -5.55 17.63 -16.58
N CYS A 45 -6.14 17.18 -15.47
CA CYS A 45 -5.59 17.43 -14.12
C CYS A 45 -4.20 16.82 -13.90
N PHE A 46 -3.87 15.74 -14.61
CA PHE A 46 -2.58 15.05 -14.52
C PHE A 46 -2.01 14.72 -15.90
N SER A 47 -0.68 14.58 -15.96
CA SER A 47 0.01 14.09 -17.16
C SER A 47 -0.46 12.68 -17.57
N ASP A 48 -0.35 12.35 -18.86
CA ASP A 48 -0.69 11.01 -19.37
C ASP A 48 0.08 9.89 -18.67
N ARG A 49 1.34 10.15 -18.31
CA ARG A 49 2.16 9.23 -17.52
C ARG A 49 1.55 8.97 -16.15
N ALA A 50 1.10 10.02 -15.45
CA ALA A 50 0.48 9.89 -14.14
C ALA A 50 -0.88 9.18 -14.24
N LYS A 51 -1.72 9.52 -15.24
CA LYS A 51 -3.00 8.85 -15.51
C LYS A 51 -2.80 7.35 -15.73
N LYS A 52 -1.81 6.96 -16.55
CA LYS A 52 -1.47 5.54 -16.76
C LYS A 52 -0.93 4.87 -15.50
N GLY A 53 -0.17 5.60 -14.70
CA GLY A 53 0.29 5.16 -13.38
C GLY A 53 -0.88 4.81 -12.46
N VAL A 54 -1.87 5.71 -12.34
CA VAL A 54 -3.09 5.49 -11.54
C VAL A 54 -3.85 4.25 -12.01
N GLU A 55 -4.07 4.10 -13.31
CA GLU A 55 -4.76 2.93 -13.89
C GLU A 55 -4.07 1.60 -13.54
N THR A 56 -2.74 1.53 -13.78
CA THR A 56 -1.97 0.30 -13.51
C THR A 56 -1.81 0.00 -12.02
N PHE A 57 -1.91 1.01 -11.17
CA PHE A 57 -1.94 0.85 -9.73
C PHE A 57 -3.25 0.24 -9.25
N GLY A 58 -4.39 0.71 -9.77
CA GLY A 58 -5.69 0.09 -9.51
C GLY A 58 -5.71 -1.41 -9.84
N ALA A 59 -5.13 -1.79 -10.98
CA ALA A 59 -4.97 -3.20 -11.35
C ALA A 59 -4.11 -3.99 -10.35
N SER A 60 -3.04 -3.38 -9.82
CA SER A 60 -2.17 -4.03 -8.83
C SER A 60 -2.87 -4.22 -7.48
N LEU A 61 -3.68 -3.25 -7.06
CA LEU A 61 -4.49 -3.36 -5.84
C LEU A 61 -5.58 -4.42 -5.97
N ALA A 62 -6.24 -4.49 -7.13
CA ALA A 62 -7.28 -5.50 -7.39
C ALA A 62 -6.72 -6.93 -7.44
N ALA A 63 -5.47 -7.10 -7.87
CA ALA A 63 -4.78 -8.38 -7.93
C ALA A 63 -4.16 -8.82 -6.60
N PHE A 64 -4.17 -7.96 -5.57
CA PHE A 64 -3.54 -8.30 -4.29
C PHE A 64 -4.25 -9.49 -3.61
N PRO A 65 -3.53 -10.53 -3.15
CA PRO A 65 -4.12 -11.77 -2.66
C PRO A 65 -4.66 -11.65 -1.21
N LEU A 66 -5.55 -10.68 -0.97
CA LEU A 66 -6.10 -10.41 0.38
C LEU A 66 -6.85 -11.61 0.98
N ARG A 67 -7.39 -12.49 0.12
CA ARG A 67 -8.13 -13.70 0.53
C ARG A 67 -7.26 -14.95 0.65
N ASP A 68 -5.99 -14.87 0.29
CA ASP A 68 -5.03 -15.95 0.42
C ASP A 68 -3.84 -15.50 1.29
N PRO A 69 -4.00 -15.50 2.63
CA PRO A 69 -2.94 -15.08 3.54
C PRO A 69 -1.75 -16.06 3.58
N GLN A 70 -1.84 -17.22 2.90
CA GLN A 70 -0.77 -18.20 2.78
C GLN A 70 0.02 -18.05 1.48
N ASP A 71 -0.34 -17.09 0.64
CA ASP A 71 0.42 -16.75 -0.55
C ASP A 71 1.84 -16.32 -0.15
N VAL A 72 2.82 -17.11 -0.55
CA VAL A 72 4.24 -16.89 -0.25
C VAL A 72 4.78 -15.59 -0.85
N ALA A 73 4.12 -15.07 -1.89
CA ALA A 73 4.47 -13.83 -2.58
C ALA A 73 3.69 -12.61 -2.04
N ILE A 74 2.87 -12.76 -0.99
CA ILE A 74 2.05 -11.65 -0.47
C ILE A 74 2.89 -10.43 -0.05
N LEU A 75 4.03 -10.66 0.61
CA LEU A 75 4.92 -9.59 1.05
C LEU A 75 5.70 -8.96 -0.11
N GLU A 76 6.09 -9.76 -1.10
CA GLU A 76 6.72 -9.26 -2.32
C GLU A 76 5.75 -8.37 -3.12
N THR A 77 4.52 -8.85 -3.28
CA THR A 77 3.44 -8.11 -3.96
C THR A 77 3.15 -6.80 -3.22
N LEU A 78 3.10 -6.82 -1.88
CA LEU A 78 2.91 -5.62 -1.07
C LEU A 78 4.05 -4.61 -1.28
N ASN A 79 5.31 -5.06 -1.32
CA ASN A 79 6.45 -4.20 -1.59
C ASN A 79 6.41 -3.61 -3.01
N ALA A 80 5.97 -4.38 -4.00
CA ALA A 80 5.77 -3.87 -5.36
C ALA A 80 4.68 -2.78 -5.39
N ILE A 81 3.58 -2.96 -4.65
CA ILE A 81 2.52 -1.95 -4.51
C ILE A 81 3.06 -0.68 -3.84
N ARG A 82 3.81 -0.80 -2.73
CA ARG A 82 4.49 0.34 -2.07
C ARG A 82 5.38 1.13 -3.03
N GLY A 83 6.16 0.42 -3.84
CA GLY A 83 7.03 1.03 -4.85
C GLY A 83 6.24 1.80 -5.91
N LYS A 84 5.19 1.19 -6.46
CA LYS A 84 4.30 1.85 -7.43
C LYS A 84 3.60 3.08 -6.84
N PHE A 85 3.13 2.98 -5.60
CA PHE A 85 2.50 4.09 -4.89
C PHE A 85 3.43 5.30 -4.81
N LYS A 86 4.67 5.11 -4.35
CA LYS A 86 5.70 6.17 -4.29
C LYS A 86 5.96 6.79 -5.66
N ALA A 87 6.05 5.97 -6.71
CA ALA A 87 6.26 6.44 -8.07
C ALA A 87 5.10 7.32 -8.57
N ILE A 88 3.86 6.98 -8.21
CA ILE A 88 2.66 7.72 -8.61
C ILE A 88 2.55 9.02 -7.83
N VAL A 89 2.76 9.01 -6.51
CA VAL A 89 2.80 10.23 -5.70
C VAL A 89 3.81 11.23 -6.26
N ALA A 90 4.99 10.77 -6.68
CA ALA A 90 5.96 11.61 -7.37
C ALA A 90 5.46 12.13 -8.73
N ALA A 91 4.84 11.26 -9.55
CA ALA A 91 4.28 11.65 -10.85
C ALA A 91 3.10 12.62 -10.76
N LEU A 92 2.34 12.59 -9.66
CA LEU A 92 1.26 13.54 -9.33
C LEU A 92 1.79 14.86 -8.74
N GLY A 93 3.10 14.98 -8.50
CA GLY A 93 3.70 16.16 -7.87
C GLY A 93 3.55 16.22 -6.34
N MET A 94 2.85 15.27 -5.72
CA MET A 94 2.48 15.26 -4.29
C MET A 94 3.60 14.77 -3.33
N HIS A 95 4.82 14.61 -3.83
CA HIS A 95 5.95 14.04 -3.07
C HIS A 95 6.35 14.87 -1.84
N ARG A 96 6.18 16.20 -1.87
CA ARG A 96 6.55 17.08 -0.75
C ARG A 96 5.59 16.92 0.42
N GLU A 97 4.31 16.85 0.12
CA GLU A 97 3.22 16.68 1.09
C GLU A 97 3.24 15.29 1.70
N TYR A 98 3.54 14.25 0.92
CA TYR A 98 3.66 12.88 1.43
C TYR A 98 4.85 12.72 2.38
N ASN A 99 6.03 13.22 2.01
CA ASN A 99 7.22 13.12 2.87
C ASN A 99 7.13 13.96 4.15
N ALA A 100 6.31 15.02 4.16
CA ALA A 100 6.08 15.83 5.36
C ALA A 100 5.19 15.15 6.41
N LEU A 101 4.44 14.11 6.00
CA LEU A 101 3.57 13.33 6.89
C LEU A 101 4.28 12.11 7.50
N GLU A 102 5.44 11.69 6.97
CA GLU A 102 6.30 10.74 7.68
C GLU A 102 6.97 11.49 8.84
N PRO A 103 6.68 11.15 10.11
CA PRO A 103 7.48 11.68 11.21
C PRO A 103 8.93 11.28 10.95
N ALA A 104 9.85 12.25 11.04
CA ALA A 104 11.28 11.98 10.99
C ALA A 104 11.57 10.80 11.92
N ALA A 105 12.09 9.71 11.37
CA ALA A 105 12.43 8.53 12.15
C ALA A 105 13.23 8.99 13.37
N PRO A 106 12.89 8.57 14.61
CA PRO A 106 13.66 8.97 15.77
C PRO A 106 15.12 8.58 15.53
N GLU A 107 16.03 9.55 15.60
CA GLU A 107 17.46 9.28 15.62
C GLU A 107 17.71 8.29 16.78
N MET A 108 17.95 7.02 16.43
CA MET A 108 18.49 6.08 17.39
C MET A 108 19.94 6.50 17.63
N SER A 109 20.16 7.24 18.72
CA SER A 109 21.47 7.38 19.33
C SER A 109 21.91 6.01 19.85
N PHE A 110 22.98 5.46 19.27
CA PHE A 110 23.77 4.40 19.90
C PHE A 110 24.63 4.98 21.03
#